data_AF-A0A8J2INS6-F1
#
_entry.id   AF-A0A8J2INS6-F1
#
_cell.length_a   1.000
_cell.length_b   1.000
_cell.length_c   1.000
_cell.angle_alpha   90.00
_cell.angle_beta   90.00
_cell.angle_gamma   90.00
#
_symmetry.space_group_name_H-M   'P 1'
#
loop_
_entity.id
_entity.type
_entity.pdbx_description
1 polymer ?
#
loop_
_entity_poly.entity_id
_entity_poly.type
_entity_poly.pdbx_seq_one_letter_code
_entity_poly.pdbx_strand_id
1 'polypeptide(L)'
;MCEGFLGVESWSMSILAPLRKEQVALETNDWLEIFLEQIEGGDAAVSSPKLFCIANRSFDAFHRLHRPSINAHNEALVQLGQALKKPNRPDAESPLERLPSELIRNIYIHLEPVDVIALGLCSQSLWIRAVTTIHHDRRSYSWVDTPIFLTGFRETTLPPAIYGLYNEVKDQSMEEHSVHCNMMDQRNPCIHHESKGLWSAWRKSATRCYSSLTPSEFECPRREETVRLLSSSGIPENLHDLLKSCLALHDLDCEGQWYLRNLTTKQYIRMELVNDLTISELTTVSLTGNRWLTLDILLMWLINWQERDEPPKEVPTGRPSDMVKAVFKNGSRIGEYEIAHMHAYFMDMYNGRWAGHCLDVVKHVQSRMESGWTDITDEIENSSQRWFAGIYMEAYLVNHADHKKHWDRFAQEQMGK
;
A
#
# COMPACT_ATOMS: atom_id res chain seq x y z
N MET A 1 -5.77 27.86 31.16
CA MET A 1 -6.85 27.53 30.22
C MET A 1 -6.19 26.78 29.08
N CYS A 2 -6.31 25.46 29.12
CA CYS A 2 -5.60 24.54 28.24
C CYS A 2 -6.45 24.29 27.00
N GLU A 3 -6.08 24.91 25.89
CA GLU A 3 -6.54 24.54 24.55
C GLU A 3 -5.34 23.95 23.80
N GLY A 4 -5.47 22.73 23.29
CA GLY A 4 -4.80 22.35 22.05
C GLY A 4 -3.54 21.48 22.06
N PHE A 5 -3.10 20.91 23.18
CA PHE A 5 -2.04 19.88 23.11
C PHE A 5 -2.66 18.52 22.76
N LEU A 6 -2.37 18.07 21.53
CA LEU A 6 -2.78 16.80 20.92
C LEU A 6 -4.30 16.69 20.74
N GLY A 7 -4.80 17.24 19.62
CA GLY A 7 -6.10 16.84 19.09
C GLY A 7 -6.09 15.32 18.87
N VAL A 8 -6.70 14.58 19.80
CA VAL A 8 -6.92 13.13 19.69
C VAL A 8 -7.97 12.92 18.62
N GLU A 9 -7.46 12.94 17.42
CA GLU A 9 -8.17 12.65 16.20
C GLU A 9 -8.38 11.12 16.16
N SER A 10 -9.36 10.64 16.94
CA SER A 10 -9.79 9.24 16.91
C SER A 10 -10.54 9.00 15.61
N TRP A 11 -9.83 8.47 14.63
CA TRP A 11 -10.36 8.02 13.36
C TRP A 11 -9.86 6.61 13.11
N SER A 12 -10.69 5.70 12.62
CA SER A 12 -10.23 4.56 11.83
C SER A 12 -10.11 5.06 10.40
N MET A 13 -8.91 4.88 9.88
CA MET A 13 -8.55 5.22 8.51
C MET A 13 -8.55 3.96 7.69
N SER A 14 -8.95 4.08 6.44
CA SER A 14 -8.93 2.94 5.53
C SER A 14 -8.54 3.38 4.15
N ILE A 15 -7.70 2.57 3.51
CA ILE A 15 -7.48 2.66 2.08
C ILE A 15 -8.59 1.88 1.41
N LEU A 16 -9.29 2.54 0.48
CA LEU A 16 -10.42 1.96 -0.24
C LEU A 16 -10.04 1.72 -1.69
N ALA A 17 -10.44 0.56 -2.20
CA ALA A 17 -10.37 0.16 -3.60
C ALA A 17 -11.79 -0.09 -4.13
N PRO A 18 -12.52 0.96 -4.57
CA PRO A 18 -13.98 0.88 -4.75
C PRO A 18 -14.46 -0.14 -5.76
N LEU A 19 -13.77 -0.28 -6.89
CA LEU A 19 -14.17 -1.21 -7.95
C LEU A 19 -14.03 -2.68 -7.52
N ARG A 20 -13.22 -2.95 -6.50
CA ARG A 20 -12.98 -4.30 -5.97
C ARG A 20 -13.81 -4.59 -4.71
N LYS A 21 -14.45 -3.57 -4.13
CA LYS A 21 -15.09 -3.66 -2.80
C LYS A 21 -14.09 -4.19 -1.76
N GLU A 22 -12.89 -3.62 -1.74
CA GLU A 22 -11.83 -4.00 -0.81
C GLU A 22 -11.41 -2.80 0.04
N GLN A 23 -11.12 -3.05 1.32
CA GLN A 23 -10.54 -2.06 2.22
C GLN A 23 -9.34 -2.65 2.97
N VAL A 24 -8.37 -1.79 3.25
CA VAL A 24 -7.33 -2.05 4.23
C VAL A 24 -7.49 -1.04 5.35
N ALA A 25 -7.90 -1.53 6.52
CA ALA A 25 -7.98 -0.72 7.71
C ALA A 25 -6.56 -0.44 8.22
N LEU A 26 -6.23 0.84 8.41
CA LEU A 26 -4.95 1.27 8.98
C LEU A 26 -5.06 1.34 10.51
N GLU A 27 -5.62 0.30 11.13
CA GLU A 27 -5.82 0.26 12.58
C GLU A 27 -4.48 0.26 13.32
N THR A 28 -4.38 1.14 14.31
CA THR A 28 -3.25 1.24 15.23
C THR A 28 -3.78 0.95 16.63
N ASN A 29 -3.96 -0.35 16.93
CA ASN A 29 -4.44 -0.80 18.24
C ASN A 29 -3.35 -0.65 19.33
N ASP A 30 -2.07 -0.62 18.95
CA ASP A 30 -0.94 -0.61 19.88
C ASP A 30 -0.76 0.70 20.67
N TRP A 31 -1.46 1.77 20.29
CA TRP A 31 -1.30 3.09 20.90
C TRP A 31 -2.40 3.48 21.87
N LEU A 32 -3.41 2.63 22.08
CA LEU A 32 -4.35 2.79 23.17
C LEU A 32 -3.63 2.79 24.52
N GLU A 33 -2.62 1.94 24.75
CA GLU A 33 -1.88 1.95 26.02
C GLU A 33 -1.09 3.24 26.27
N ILE A 34 -0.45 3.82 25.24
CA ILE A 34 0.40 5.01 25.44
C ILE A 34 -0.43 6.30 25.53
N PHE A 35 -1.61 6.34 24.91
CA PHE A 35 -2.55 7.45 25.07
C PHE A 35 -3.38 7.35 26.36
N LEU A 36 -3.74 6.14 26.80
CA LEU A 36 -4.55 5.90 28.00
C LEU A 36 -3.77 6.05 29.32
N GLU A 37 -2.43 6.07 29.31
CA GLU A 37 -1.68 6.50 30.51
C GLU A 37 -1.93 8.00 30.86
N GLN A 38 -2.53 8.79 29.97
CA GLN A 38 -2.88 10.19 30.23
C GLN A 38 -4.39 10.49 30.30
N ILE A 39 -5.26 9.57 29.87
CA ILE A 39 -6.72 9.77 29.92
C ILE A 39 -7.37 8.46 30.37
N GLU A 40 -7.90 8.43 31.59
CA GLU A 40 -8.72 7.33 32.07
C GLU A 40 -9.97 7.17 31.19
N GLY A 41 -10.04 6.06 30.45
CA GLY A 41 -11.29 5.49 29.95
C GLY A 41 -11.47 5.49 28.43
N GLY A 42 -11.36 4.29 27.83
CA GLY A 42 -12.05 3.93 26.59
C GLY A 42 -11.20 3.22 25.53
N ASP A 43 -11.65 2.03 25.10
CA ASP A 43 -11.18 1.28 23.93
C ASP A 43 -11.48 2.05 22.61
N ALA A 44 -10.67 3.04 22.28
CA ALA A 44 -10.74 3.76 21.01
C ALA A 44 -9.42 3.64 20.23
N ALA A 45 -9.40 2.83 19.17
CA ALA A 45 -8.28 2.78 18.23
C ALA A 45 -8.09 4.17 17.59
N VAL A 46 -6.95 4.83 17.85
CA VAL A 46 -6.61 6.15 17.29
C VAL A 46 -5.69 5.94 16.10
N SER A 47 -6.20 6.02 14.86
CA SER A 47 -5.36 5.98 13.65
C SER A 47 -5.30 7.35 12.96
N SER A 48 -4.08 7.75 12.59
CA SER A 48 -3.78 8.99 11.87
C SER A 48 -2.74 8.67 10.80
N PRO A 49 -2.78 9.28 9.60
CA PRO A 49 -1.80 8.95 8.56
C PRO A 49 -0.39 9.39 8.99
N LYS A 50 -0.30 10.40 9.86
CA LYS A 50 0.95 10.77 10.53
C LYS A 50 1.48 9.64 11.41
N LEU A 51 0.63 9.05 12.25
CA LEU A 51 1.02 7.96 13.16
C LEU A 51 1.44 6.71 12.39
N PHE A 52 0.73 6.40 11.30
CA PHE A 52 1.12 5.32 10.38
C PHE A 52 2.56 5.54 9.87
N CYS A 53 2.88 6.78 9.44
CA CYS A 53 4.21 7.14 8.99
C CYS A 53 5.24 7.06 10.13
N ILE A 54 4.97 7.64 11.29
CA ILE A 54 5.90 7.68 12.45
C ILE A 54 6.27 6.26 12.90
N ALA A 55 5.29 5.35 12.92
CA ALA A 55 5.49 3.96 13.28
C ALA A 55 6.12 3.13 12.15
N ASN A 56 6.40 3.74 10.99
CA ASN A 56 6.94 3.08 9.80
C ASN A 56 6.17 1.78 9.44
N ARG A 57 4.84 1.87 9.48
CA ARG A 57 3.98 0.73 9.18
C ARG A 57 3.90 0.48 7.68
N SER A 58 3.51 -0.73 7.31
CA SER A 58 3.23 -1.12 5.93
C SER A 58 1.82 -1.70 5.83
N PHE A 59 1.15 -1.40 4.72
CA PHE A 59 -0.08 -2.09 4.29
C PHE A 59 0.17 -2.95 3.06
N ASP A 60 1.46 -3.23 2.78
CA ASP A 60 1.94 -4.02 1.67
C ASP A 60 1.60 -3.42 0.30
N ALA A 61 1.76 -2.09 0.18
CA ALA A 61 1.44 -1.35 -1.03
C ALA A 61 2.15 -1.89 -2.28
N PHE A 62 3.40 -2.33 -2.10
CA PHE A 62 4.23 -2.80 -3.20
C PHE A 62 3.66 -4.05 -3.83
N HIS A 63 3.33 -5.09 -3.06
CA HIS A 63 2.76 -6.32 -3.63
C HIS A 63 1.36 -6.07 -4.23
N ARG A 64 0.56 -5.18 -3.63
CA ARG A 64 -0.78 -4.83 -4.16
C ARG A 64 -0.70 -4.11 -5.50
N LEU A 65 0.28 -3.23 -5.69
CA LEU A 65 0.42 -2.40 -6.89
C LEU A 65 1.43 -2.95 -7.89
N HIS A 66 2.21 -3.97 -7.53
CA HIS A 66 3.18 -4.56 -8.42
C HIS A 66 2.50 -5.17 -9.65
N ARG A 67 2.89 -4.69 -10.83
CA ARG A 67 2.51 -5.22 -12.13
C ARG A 67 3.71 -5.98 -12.70
N PRO A 68 3.69 -7.33 -12.67
CA PRO A 68 4.74 -8.16 -13.25
C PRO A 68 4.85 -7.93 -14.76
N SER A 69 6.03 -8.18 -15.33
CA SER A 69 6.25 -8.03 -16.78
C SER A 69 5.50 -9.09 -17.60
N ILE A 70 4.25 -8.83 -17.99
CA ILE A 70 3.35 -9.79 -18.67
C ILE A 70 4.04 -10.49 -19.87
N ASN A 71 4.87 -9.76 -20.62
CA ASN A 71 5.58 -10.31 -21.78
C ASN A 71 6.61 -11.36 -21.37
N ALA A 72 7.45 -11.08 -20.37
CA ALA A 72 8.45 -12.03 -19.88
C ALA A 72 7.80 -13.31 -19.33
N HIS A 73 6.64 -13.18 -18.67
CA HIS A 73 5.89 -14.31 -18.12
C HIS A 73 5.29 -15.21 -19.21
N ASN A 74 4.59 -14.60 -20.17
CA ASN A 74 3.98 -15.34 -21.27
C ASN A 74 5.05 -16.02 -22.13
N GLU A 75 6.17 -15.34 -22.37
CA GLU A 75 7.33 -15.91 -23.04
C GLU A 75 7.92 -17.08 -22.26
N ALA A 76 8.10 -16.98 -20.94
CA ALA A 76 8.60 -18.07 -20.11
C ALA A 76 7.68 -19.30 -20.13
N LEU A 77 6.36 -19.11 -20.05
CA LEU A 77 5.38 -20.20 -20.17
C LEU A 77 5.41 -20.87 -21.55
N VAL A 78 5.53 -20.07 -22.62
CA VAL A 78 5.65 -20.58 -24.00
C VAL A 78 6.96 -21.33 -24.19
N GLN A 79 8.09 -20.78 -23.71
CA GLN A 79 9.40 -21.42 -23.76
C GLN A 79 9.43 -22.72 -22.97
N LEU A 80 8.79 -22.78 -21.80
CA LEU A 80 8.63 -24.01 -21.02
C LEU A 80 7.82 -25.05 -21.80
N GLY A 81 6.74 -24.61 -22.45
CA GLY A 81 5.96 -25.45 -23.37
C GLY A 81 6.79 -26.00 -24.53
N GLN A 82 7.72 -25.21 -25.07
CA GLN A 82 8.56 -25.59 -26.22
C GLN A 82 9.77 -26.46 -25.84
N ALA A 83 10.50 -26.11 -24.77
CA ALA A 83 11.67 -26.84 -24.29
C ALA A 83 11.35 -28.31 -23.95
N LEU A 84 10.08 -28.58 -23.62
CA LEU A 84 9.60 -29.86 -23.16
C LEU A 84 8.78 -30.64 -24.22
N LYS A 85 8.68 -30.13 -25.47
CA LYS A 85 8.14 -30.88 -26.62
C LYS A 85 9.08 -31.98 -27.16
N LYS A 86 10.18 -32.31 -26.47
CA LYS A 86 11.07 -33.42 -26.84
C LYS A 86 10.51 -34.78 -26.40
N PRO A 87 10.74 -35.86 -27.18
CA PRO A 87 9.82 -37.00 -27.34
C PRO A 87 9.94 -38.11 -26.28
N ASN A 88 10.32 -37.81 -25.04
CA ASN A 88 10.45 -38.82 -23.96
C ASN A 88 9.35 -38.67 -22.89
N ARG A 89 8.10 -38.39 -23.28
CA ARG A 89 6.98 -38.53 -22.35
C ARG A 89 6.66 -40.01 -22.19
N PRO A 90 6.53 -40.55 -20.96
CA PRO A 90 5.77 -41.78 -20.78
C PRO A 90 4.35 -41.53 -21.33
N ASP A 91 3.87 -42.42 -22.20
CA ASP A 91 2.69 -42.25 -23.07
C ASP A 91 1.34 -42.04 -22.35
N ALA A 92 1.32 -41.95 -21.02
CA ALA A 92 0.11 -41.77 -20.24
C ALA A 92 0.26 -40.63 -19.23
N GLU A 93 -0.48 -39.53 -19.45
CA GLU A 93 -0.77 -38.56 -18.42
C GLU A 93 -1.29 -39.28 -17.17
N SER A 94 -0.76 -38.90 -16.01
CA SER A 94 -1.21 -39.44 -14.73
C SER A 94 -2.71 -39.18 -14.53
N PRO A 95 -3.41 -39.99 -13.73
CA PRO A 95 -4.83 -39.77 -13.44
C PRO A 95 -5.12 -38.35 -12.92
N LEU A 96 -4.16 -37.76 -12.20
CA LEU A 96 -4.26 -36.40 -11.69
C LEU A 96 -4.20 -35.36 -12.82
N GLU A 97 -3.30 -35.52 -13.79
CA GLU A 97 -3.18 -34.60 -14.94
C GLU A 97 -4.41 -34.65 -15.86
N ARG A 98 -5.10 -35.79 -15.91
CA ARG A 98 -6.35 -35.98 -16.68
C ARG A 98 -7.55 -35.29 -16.06
N LEU A 99 -7.45 -34.84 -14.81
CA LEU A 99 -8.55 -34.12 -14.19
C LEU A 99 -8.85 -32.82 -14.94
N PRO A 100 -10.13 -32.42 -15.06
CA PRO A 100 -10.51 -31.10 -15.53
C PRO A 100 -9.80 -29.99 -14.76
N SER A 101 -9.54 -28.87 -15.44
CA SER A 101 -8.86 -27.70 -14.87
C SER A 101 -9.56 -27.18 -13.62
N GLU A 102 -10.88 -27.29 -13.56
CA GLU A 102 -11.72 -26.89 -12.44
C GLU A 102 -11.45 -27.72 -11.19
N LEU A 103 -11.24 -29.05 -11.34
CA LEU A 103 -10.94 -29.93 -10.21
C LEU A 103 -9.52 -29.72 -9.70
N ILE A 104 -8.55 -29.55 -10.60
CA ILE A 104 -7.18 -29.20 -10.19
C ILE A 104 -7.14 -27.84 -9.49
N ARG A 105 -7.88 -26.85 -10.00
CA ARG A 105 -7.98 -25.56 -9.33
C ARG A 105 -8.59 -25.68 -7.93
N ASN A 106 -9.64 -26.48 -7.77
CA ASN A 106 -10.22 -26.74 -6.44
C ASN A 106 -9.22 -27.43 -5.49
N ILE A 107 -8.39 -28.33 -5.98
CA ILE A 107 -7.30 -28.91 -5.17
C ILE A 107 -6.34 -27.81 -4.73
N TYR A 108 -5.85 -26.97 -5.65
CA TYR A 108 -4.91 -25.90 -5.33
C TYR A 108 -5.46 -24.87 -4.33
N ILE A 109 -6.76 -24.57 -4.36
CA ILE A 109 -7.41 -23.65 -3.40
C ILE A 109 -7.29 -24.15 -1.94
N HIS A 110 -7.15 -25.46 -1.74
CA HIS A 110 -7.03 -26.08 -0.40
C HIS A 110 -5.61 -26.44 -0.01
N LEU A 111 -4.62 -26.11 -0.85
CA LEU A 111 -3.21 -26.38 -0.58
C LEU A 111 -2.53 -25.13 -0.05
N GLU A 112 -1.60 -25.34 0.89
CA GLU A 112 -0.70 -24.27 1.32
C GLU A 112 0.18 -23.83 0.14
N PRO A 113 0.67 -22.57 0.14
CA PRO A 113 1.56 -22.05 -0.91
C PRO A 113 2.69 -23.00 -1.32
N VAL A 114 3.31 -23.66 -0.33
CA VAL A 114 4.40 -24.62 -0.49
C VAL A 114 3.93 -25.87 -1.25
N ASP A 115 2.76 -26.39 -0.89
CA ASP A 115 2.22 -27.62 -1.47
C ASP A 115 1.75 -27.41 -2.92
N VAL A 116 1.26 -26.20 -3.25
CA VAL A 116 0.95 -25.81 -4.63
C VAL A 116 2.20 -25.90 -5.50
N ILE A 117 3.34 -25.38 -5.01
CA ILE A 117 4.62 -25.44 -5.71
C ILE A 117 5.09 -26.89 -5.83
N ALA A 118 5.10 -27.64 -4.72
CA ALA A 118 5.55 -29.03 -4.70
C ALA A 118 4.75 -29.91 -5.67
N LEU A 119 3.41 -29.79 -5.67
CA LEU A 119 2.55 -30.51 -6.60
C LEU A 119 2.79 -30.07 -8.05
N GLY A 120 2.98 -28.77 -8.26
CA GLY A 120 3.35 -28.24 -9.57
C GLY A 120 4.65 -28.85 -10.09
N LEU A 121 5.69 -28.97 -9.26
CA LEU A 121 6.99 -29.51 -9.66
C LEU A 121 6.97 -31.01 -9.96
N CYS A 122 5.92 -31.74 -9.60
CA CYS A 122 5.77 -33.16 -9.91
C CYS A 122 5.55 -33.43 -11.41
N SER A 123 5.00 -32.48 -12.16
CA SER A 123 4.86 -32.60 -13.61
C SER A 123 4.69 -31.26 -14.30
N GLN A 124 5.05 -31.20 -15.58
CA GLN A 124 4.89 -29.97 -16.37
C GLN A 124 3.43 -29.49 -16.45
N SER A 125 2.49 -30.41 -16.67
CA SER A 125 1.07 -30.07 -16.79
C SER A 125 0.54 -29.49 -15.46
N LEU A 126 0.99 -30.05 -14.34
CA LEU A 126 0.67 -29.54 -13.01
C LEU A 126 1.36 -28.20 -12.75
N TRP A 127 2.61 -28.02 -13.16
CA TRP A 127 3.33 -26.74 -13.04
C TRP A 127 2.62 -25.60 -13.77
N ILE A 128 2.23 -25.80 -15.03
CA ILE A 128 1.51 -24.78 -15.80
C ILE A 128 0.20 -24.40 -15.08
N ARG A 129 -0.52 -25.39 -14.55
CA ARG A 129 -1.75 -25.16 -13.78
C ARG A 129 -1.48 -24.47 -12.43
N ALA A 130 -0.41 -24.83 -11.74
CA ALA A 130 0.02 -24.21 -10.48
C ALA A 130 0.35 -22.72 -10.72
N VAL A 131 1.18 -22.43 -11.72
CA VAL A 131 1.54 -21.06 -12.11
C VAL A 131 0.30 -20.26 -12.50
N THR A 132 -0.61 -20.84 -13.29
CA THR A 132 -1.85 -20.16 -13.68
C THR A 132 -2.75 -19.86 -12.47
N THR A 133 -2.81 -20.78 -11.50
CA THR A 133 -3.56 -20.59 -10.26
C THR A 133 -2.92 -19.50 -9.40
N ILE A 134 -1.61 -19.55 -9.18
CA ILE A 134 -0.86 -18.53 -8.44
C ILE A 134 -1.07 -17.14 -9.07
N HIS A 135 -1.02 -17.02 -10.40
CA HIS A 135 -1.28 -15.76 -11.09
C HIS A 135 -2.73 -15.30 -10.97
N HIS A 136 -3.68 -16.22 -11.02
CA HIS A 136 -5.08 -15.90 -10.81
C HIS A 136 -5.34 -15.37 -9.40
N ASP A 137 -4.74 -16.01 -8.38
CA ASP A 137 -4.82 -15.56 -6.99
C ASP A 137 -4.18 -14.19 -6.84
N ARG A 138 -2.98 -13.97 -7.40
CA ARG A 138 -2.31 -12.65 -7.42
C ARG A 138 -3.19 -11.55 -8.02
N ARG A 139 -3.81 -11.81 -9.17
CA ARG A 139 -4.77 -10.87 -9.79
C ARG A 139 -5.99 -10.59 -8.92
N SER A 140 -6.35 -11.53 -8.04
CA SER A 140 -7.45 -11.37 -7.09
C SER A 140 -7.08 -10.47 -5.91
N TYR A 141 -5.80 -10.28 -5.61
CA TYR A 141 -5.33 -9.35 -4.55
C TYR A 141 -4.69 -8.05 -5.05
N SER A 142 -4.50 -7.92 -6.37
CA SER A 142 -3.84 -6.76 -6.98
C SER A 142 -4.76 -5.55 -7.16
N TRP A 143 -4.28 -4.36 -6.76
CA TRP A 143 -4.92 -3.06 -6.98
C TRP A 143 -4.47 -2.36 -8.25
N VAL A 144 -3.70 -3.04 -9.09
CA VAL A 144 -3.33 -2.54 -10.42
C VAL A 144 -4.59 -2.17 -11.22
N ASP A 145 -4.54 -1.03 -11.91
CA ASP A 145 -5.67 -0.42 -12.64
C ASP A 145 -6.89 -0.06 -11.77
N THR A 146 -6.80 -0.22 -10.45
CA THR A 146 -7.90 0.08 -9.54
C THR A 146 -7.72 1.46 -8.93
N PRO A 147 -8.73 2.34 -8.99
CA PRO A 147 -8.74 3.59 -8.26
C PRO A 147 -8.61 3.35 -6.77
N ILE A 148 -7.64 4.00 -6.12
CA ILE A 148 -7.47 3.91 -4.66
C ILE A 148 -7.41 5.28 -4.00
N PHE A 149 -7.91 5.37 -2.78
CA PHE A 149 -7.77 6.56 -1.95
C PHE A 149 -7.80 6.20 -0.47
N LEU A 150 -7.15 7.02 0.34
CA LEU A 150 -7.18 6.96 1.80
C LEU A 150 -8.21 7.97 2.32
N THR A 151 -9.05 7.54 3.25
CA THR A 151 -10.16 8.35 3.80
C THR A 151 -10.33 8.11 5.31
N GLY A 152 -10.84 9.12 6.02
CA GLY A 152 -11.17 9.12 7.45
C GLY A 152 -12.68 9.28 7.73
N PHE A 153 -13.10 9.15 9.00
CA PHE A 153 -14.54 9.05 9.32
C PHE A 153 -15.41 10.28 9.00
N ARG A 154 -14.85 11.48 8.77
CA ARG A 154 -15.64 12.72 8.66
C ARG A 154 -15.85 13.28 7.25
N GLU A 155 -15.38 12.61 6.21
CA GLU A 155 -15.53 13.16 4.86
C GLU A 155 -17.01 13.27 4.45
N THR A 156 -17.31 14.32 3.69
CA THR A 156 -18.63 14.59 3.11
C THR A 156 -18.67 14.34 1.61
N THR A 157 -17.51 14.16 0.97
CA THR A 157 -17.36 14.04 -0.48
C THR A 157 -16.35 12.98 -0.90
N LEU A 158 -16.53 12.48 -2.12
CA LEU A 158 -15.58 11.60 -2.81
C LEU A 158 -14.47 12.41 -3.48
N PRO A 159 -13.27 11.83 -3.67
CA PRO A 159 -12.27 12.42 -4.56
C PRO A 159 -12.86 12.67 -5.96
N PRO A 160 -12.52 13.80 -6.62
CA PRO A 160 -13.03 14.17 -7.94
C PRO A 160 -12.95 13.04 -8.98
N ALA A 161 -11.84 12.29 -8.97
CA ALA A 161 -11.60 11.19 -9.90
C ALA A 161 -12.58 10.01 -9.75
N ILE A 162 -13.24 9.86 -8.59
CA ILE A 162 -14.16 8.75 -8.31
C ILE A 162 -15.60 9.07 -8.71
N TYR A 163 -16.01 10.34 -8.81
CA TYR A 163 -17.41 10.68 -9.13
C TYR A 163 -17.90 10.07 -10.43
N GLY A 164 -17.06 10.03 -11.47
CA GLY A 164 -17.41 9.42 -12.76
C GLY A 164 -17.72 7.92 -12.65
N LEU A 165 -16.97 7.22 -11.81
CA LEU A 165 -17.12 5.78 -11.57
C LEU A 165 -18.35 5.46 -10.72
N TYR A 166 -18.75 6.38 -9.84
CA TYR A 166 -19.92 6.20 -8.98
C TYR A 166 -21.24 6.09 -9.76
N ASN A 167 -21.34 6.76 -10.93
CA ASN A 167 -22.53 6.64 -11.77
C ASN A 167 -22.74 5.21 -12.32
N GLU A 168 -21.66 4.44 -12.47
CA GLU A 168 -21.69 3.04 -12.91
C GLU A 168 -21.90 2.06 -11.75
N VAL A 169 -21.50 2.44 -10.53
CA VAL A 169 -21.59 1.63 -9.30
C VAL A 169 -22.95 1.79 -8.57
N LYS A 170 -23.88 2.59 -9.10
CA LYS A 170 -25.26 2.64 -8.57
C LYS A 170 -25.91 1.26 -8.65
N ASP A 171 -25.92 0.56 -7.51
CA ASP A 171 -26.69 -0.65 -7.31
C ASP A 171 -28.18 -0.29 -7.46
N GLN A 172 -28.89 -0.95 -8.39
CA GLN A 172 -30.32 -0.69 -8.67
C GLN A 172 -31.23 -0.98 -7.46
N SER A 173 -30.68 -1.55 -6.37
CA SER A 173 -31.38 -1.81 -5.10
C SER A 173 -31.38 -0.61 -4.14
N MET A 174 -30.64 0.47 -4.43
CA MET A 174 -30.57 1.67 -3.58
C MET A 174 -31.70 2.67 -3.89
N GLU A 175 -32.96 2.24 -3.81
CA GLU A 175 -34.07 3.19 -3.65
C GLU A 175 -34.08 3.71 -2.22
N GLU A 176 -33.91 5.03 -2.09
CA GLU A 176 -33.85 5.77 -0.83
C GLU A 176 -35.09 5.53 0.04
N HIS A 177 -35.01 4.61 1.01
CA HIS A 177 -35.95 4.59 2.11
C HIS A 177 -35.54 5.66 3.12
N SER A 178 -36.15 6.84 2.98
CA SER A 178 -36.06 7.94 3.94
C SER A 178 -36.69 7.53 5.28
N VAL A 179 -35.87 6.98 6.18
CA VAL A 179 -36.30 6.74 7.56
C VAL A 179 -36.35 8.07 8.30
N HIS A 180 -37.56 8.54 8.57
CA HIS A 180 -37.82 9.70 9.40
C HIS A 180 -37.45 9.36 10.86
N CYS A 181 -36.26 9.76 11.31
CA CYS A 181 -35.91 9.65 12.73
C CYS A 181 -36.72 10.68 13.54
N ASN A 182 -37.52 10.22 14.48
CA ASN A 182 -38.21 11.06 15.46
C ASN A 182 -37.17 11.67 16.41
N MET A 183 -37.08 13.00 16.44
CA MET A 183 -36.34 13.74 17.45
C MET A 183 -37.02 13.62 18.81
N MET A 184 -36.51 12.79 19.71
CA MET A 184 -36.55 13.02 21.17
C MET A 184 -35.53 12.10 21.87
N ASP A 185 -34.28 12.55 21.97
CA ASP A 185 -33.42 12.15 23.09
C ASP A 185 -32.38 13.26 23.36
N GLN A 186 -32.54 13.99 24.47
CA GLN A 186 -31.79 15.20 24.83
C GLN A 186 -30.75 14.94 25.94
N ARG A 187 -29.90 13.92 25.82
CA ARG A 187 -28.80 13.69 26.77
C ARG A 187 -27.49 13.25 26.10
N ASN A 188 -27.00 14.03 25.15
CA ASN A 188 -25.58 14.26 24.88
C ASN A 188 -25.43 15.20 23.66
N PRO A 189 -24.82 16.39 23.78
CA PRO A 189 -24.57 17.26 22.63
C PRO A 189 -23.26 16.86 21.94
N CYS A 190 -23.08 15.57 21.62
CA CYS A 190 -22.23 15.21 20.49
C CYS A 190 -23.11 15.38 19.26
N ILE A 191 -23.07 16.58 18.68
CA ILE A 191 -23.73 16.87 17.40
C ILE A 191 -23.01 16.02 16.35
N HIS A 192 -23.42 14.76 16.23
CA HIS A 192 -23.18 13.97 15.03
C HIS A 192 -23.96 14.67 13.93
N HIS A 193 -23.29 15.56 13.21
CA HIS A 193 -23.72 15.94 11.87
C HIS A 193 -23.65 14.68 11.02
N GLU A 194 -24.68 13.84 11.10
CA GLU A 194 -24.95 12.83 10.08
C GLU A 194 -25.23 13.60 8.79
N SER A 195 -24.21 13.74 7.96
CA SER A 195 -24.33 14.34 6.65
C SER A 195 -25.35 13.52 5.86
N LYS A 196 -26.51 14.12 5.56
CA LYS A 196 -27.54 13.55 4.67
C LYS A 196 -27.08 13.58 3.20
N GLY A 197 -25.86 13.13 2.95
CA GLY A 197 -25.18 13.17 1.65
C GLY A 197 -24.93 11.79 1.07
N LEU A 198 -24.76 11.75 -0.25
CA LEU A 198 -24.43 10.62 -1.11
C LEU A 198 -23.32 9.71 -0.52
N TRP A 199 -22.33 10.32 0.15
CA TRP A 199 -21.22 9.63 0.81
C TRP A 199 -21.62 8.79 2.02
N SER A 200 -22.53 9.25 2.88
CA SER A 200 -22.97 8.48 4.05
C SER A 200 -23.74 7.21 3.64
N ALA A 201 -24.52 7.31 2.55
CA ALA A 201 -25.23 6.18 1.95
C ALA A 201 -24.26 5.21 1.28
N TRP A 202 -23.32 5.73 0.47
CA TRP A 202 -22.26 4.92 -0.12
C TRP A 202 -21.44 4.20 0.95
N ARG A 203 -21.02 4.90 1.99
CA ARG A 203 -20.22 4.33 3.08
C ARG A 203 -20.98 3.23 3.82
N LYS A 204 -22.25 3.43 4.18
CA LYS A 204 -23.08 2.38 4.82
C LYS A 204 -23.24 1.15 3.93
N SER A 205 -23.22 1.32 2.61
CA SER A 205 -23.21 0.23 1.62
C SER A 205 -21.83 -0.43 1.49
N ALA A 206 -20.78 0.38 1.40
CA ALA A 206 -19.38 -0.03 1.27
C ALA A 206 -18.89 -0.78 2.52
N THR A 207 -19.10 -0.26 3.73
CA THR A 207 -18.67 -0.93 4.97
C THR A 207 -19.38 -2.26 5.22
N ARG A 208 -20.55 -2.51 4.61
CA ARG A 208 -21.22 -3.82 4.65
C ARG A 208 -20.68 -4.81 3.62
N CYS A 209 -20.04 -4.33 2.55
CA CYS A 209 -19.68 -5.15 1.40
C CYS A 209 -18.17 -5.29 1.18
N TYR A 210 -17.33 -4.63 1.99
CA TYR A 210 -15.89 -4.62 1.78
C TYR A 210 -15.20 -5.69 2.61
N SER A 211 -14.46 -6.56 1.93
CA SER A 211 -13.58 -7.52 2.60
C SER A 211 -12.38 -6.79 3.19
N SER A 212 -12.15 -6.94 4.50
CA SER A 212 -10.89 -6.55 5.12
C SER A 212 -9.79 -7.47 4.60
N LEU A 213 -8.77 -6.90 3.98
CA LEU A 213 -7.61 -7.68 3.55
C LEU A 213 -6.54 -7.60 4.64
N THR A 214 -6.15 -8.75 5.19
CA THR A 214 -4.90 -8.85 5.95
C THR A 214 -3.71 -8.61 5.00
N PRO A 215 -2.58 -8.06 5.49
CA PRO A 215 -1.34 -8.02 4.71
C PRO A 215 -1.03 -9.41 4.18
N SER A 216 -0.64 -9.49 2.91
CA SER A 216 -0.44 -10.79 2.29
C SER A 216 0.88 -11.37 2.80
N GLU A 217 0.81 -12.42 3.62
CA GLU A 217 1.95 -13.30 3.91
C GLU A 217 2.34 -14.14 2.67
N PHE A 218 1.76 -13.87 1.49
CA PHE A 218 1.62 -14.84 0.42
C PHE A 218 2.82 -14.92 -0.54
N GLU A 219 3.62 -13.86 -0.70
CA GLU A 219 4.68 -13.86 -1.74
C GLU A 219 6.08 -14.21 -1.24
N CYS A 220 6.49 -13.72 -0.07
CA CYS A 220 7.83 -13.95 0.46
C CYS A 220 8.11 -15.44 0.73
N PRO A 221 7.21 -16.20 1.41
CA PRO A 221 7.40 -17.63 1.62
C PRO A 221 7.43 -18.42 0.32
N ARG A 222 6.62 -18.05 -0.68
CA ARG A 222 6.58 -18.74 -1.98
C ARG A 222 7.90 -18.65 -2.73
N ARG A 223 8.61 -17.51 -2.68
CA ARG A 223 9.89 -17.33 -3.37
C ARG A 223 10.98 -18.21 -2.77
N GLU A 224 11.20 -18.09 -1.47
CA GLU A 224 12.24 -18.84 -0.76
C GLU A 224 11.99 -20.34 -0.85
N GLU A 225 10.74 -20.75 -0.71
CA GLU A 225 10.34 -22.14 -0.79
C GLU A 225 10.46 -22.70 -2.22
N THR A 226 10.11 -21.92 -3.25
CA THR A 226 10.32 -22.33 -4.64
C THR A 226 11.79 -22.58 -4.91
N VAL A 227 12.68 -21.71 -4.43
CA VAL A 227 14.13 -21.90 -4.58
C VAL A 227 14.58 -23.17 -3.85
N ARG A 228 14.13 -23.39 -2.62
CA ARG A 228 14.45 -24.58 -1.81
C ARG A 228 13.98 -25.87 -2.46
N LEU A 229 12.74 -25.90 -2.94
CA LEU A 229 12.14 -27.08 -3.58
C LEU A 229 12.75 -27.36 -4.95
N LEU A 230 13.05 -26.33 -5.76
CA LEU A 230 13.72 -26.52 -7.04
C LEU A 230 15.09 -27.20 -6.87
N SER A 231 15.88 -26.75 -5.90
CA SER A 231 17.18 -27.35 -5.58
C SER A 231 17.11 -28.81 -5.13
N SER A 232 15.96 -29.28 -4.64
CA SER A 232 15.76 -30.67 -4.15
C SER A 232 14.87 -31.54 -5.05
N SER A 233 14.22 -30.96 -6.06
CA SER A 233 13.21 -31.59 -6.91
C SER A 233 13.73 -32.61 -7.94
N GLY A 234 15.05 -32.76 -8.09
CA GLY A 234 15.66 -33.58 -9.14
C GLY A 234 15.43 -33.06 -10.57
N ILE A 235 14.82 -31.88 -10.73
CA ILE A 235 14.64 -31.22 -12.01
C ILE A 235 16.01 -30.74 -12.53
N PRO A 236 16.31 -30.92 -13.83
CA PRO A 236 17.54 -30.42 -14.43
C PRO A 236 17.74 -28.92 -14.19
N GLU A 237 18.94 -28.53 -13.73
CA GLU A 237 19.27 -27.14 -13.37
C GLU A 237 19.02 -26.13 -14.51
N ASN A 238 19.19 -26.57 -15.76
CA ASN A 238 18.93 -25.75 -16.94
C ASN A 238 17.46 -25.32 -17.12
N LEU A 239 16.53 -25.92 -16.37
CA LEU A 239 15.11 -25.55 -16.35
C LEU A 239 14.75 -24.69 -15.13
N HIS A 240 15.62 -24.57 -14.12
CA HIS A 240 15.31 -23.86 -12.88
C HIS A 240 15.02 -22.39 -13.13
N ASP A 241 15.85 -21.72 -13.94
CA ASP A 241 15.67 -20.30 -14.24
C ASP A 241 14.37 -20.05 -15.01
N LEU A 242 14.00 -20.97 -15.90
CA LEU A 242 12.74 -20.90 -16.66
C LEU A 242 11.51 -21.07 -15.74
N LEU A 243 11.57 -22.00 -14.79
CA LEU A 243 10.52 -22.20 -13.79
C LEU A 243 10.39 -20.99 -12.87
N LYS A 244 11.52 -20.41 -12.40
CA LYS A 244 11.53 -19.16 -11.62
C LYS A 244 10.93 -17.99 -12.40
N SER A 245 11.24 -17.86 -13.69
CA SER A 245 10.68 -16.82 -14.58
C SER A 245 9.17 -16.92 -14.74
N CYS A 246 8.60 -18.14 -14.69
CA CYS A 246 7.14 -18.33 -14.77
C CYS A 246 6.40 -17.69 -13.59
N LEU A 247 7.07 -17.47 -12.46
CA LEU A 247 6.52 -16.94 -11.21
C LEU A 247 6.89 -15.48 -10.92
N ALA A 248 7.49 -14.76 -11.88
CA ALA A 248 8.00 -13.38 -11.68
C ALA A 248 9.16 -13.26 -10.70
N LEU A 249 9.82 -14.36 -10.29
CA LEU A 249 10.73 -14.30 -9.14
C LEU A 249 12.02 -13.48 -9.40
N HIS A 250 12.32 -13.16 -10.65
CA HIS A 250 13.44 -12.31 -11.08
C HIS A 250 13.07 -10.82 -11.13
N ASP A 251 11.78 -10.46 -11.09
CA ASP A 251 11.38 -9.05 -11.06
C ASP A 251 11.91 -8.38 -9.77
N LEU A 252 12.13 -9.13 -8.70
CA LEU A 252 12.63 -8.64 -7.40
C LEU A 252 14.17 -8.56 -7.29
N ASP A 253 14.89 -8.65 -8.40
CA ASP A 253 16.34 -8.52 -8.40
C ASP A 253 16.75 -7.04 -8.36
N CYS A 254 17.89 -6.72 -7.72
CA CYS A 254 18.35 -5.33 -7.53
C CYS A 254 18.71 -4.58 -8.82
N GLU A 255 18.78 -5.27 -9.95
CA GLU A 255 19.11 -4.68 -11.25
C GLU A 255 17.88 -4.08 -11.92
N GLY A 256 17.90 -2.77 -12.21
CA GLY A 256 16.83 -2.06 -12.90
C GLY A 256 16.21 -0.94 -12.08
N GLN A 257 15.46 -0.06 -12.74
CA GLN A 257 14.78 1.06 -12.10
C GLN A 257 13.30 0.70 -11.89
N TRP A 258 12.80 0.97 -10.70
CA TRP A 258 11.38 0.84 -10.38
C TRP A 258 10.67 2.17 -10.59
N TYR A 259 9.38 2.08 -10.90
CA TYR A 259 8.53 3.24 -11.13
C TYR A 259 7.17 3.02 -10.49
N LEU A 260 6.75 3.96 -9.66
CA LEU A 260 5.34 4.13 -9.30
C LEU A 260 4.69 4.98 -10.39
N ARG A 261 3.66 4.46 -11.05
CA ARG A 261 2.99 5.15 -12.16
C ARG A 261 1.55 5.47 -11.80
N ASN A 262 1.14 6.67 -12.18
CA ASN A 262 -0.24 7.07 -12.21
C ASN A 262 -0.79 6.91 -13.63
N LEU A 263 -1.63 5.88 -13.79
CA LEU A 263 -2.21 5.49 -15.08
C LEU A 263 -3.27 6.49 -15.57
N THR A 264 -3.90 7.23 -14.64
CA THR A 264 -4.93 8.24 -14.90
C THR A 264 -4.33 9.51 -15.50
N THR A 265 -3.22 10.01 -14.95
CA THR A 265 -2.60 11.28 -15.39
C THR A 265 -1.35 11.11 -16.25
N LYS A 266 -0.89 9.86 -16.46
CA LYS A 266 0.38 9.54 -17.15
C LYS A 266 1.59 10.20 -16.49
N GLN A 267 1.63 10.17 -15.16
CA GLN A 267 2.76 10.64 -14.36
C GLN A 267 3.50 9.46 -13.73
N TYR A 268 4.77 9.62 -13.43
CA TYR A 268 5.53 8.61 -12.71
C TYR A 268 6.54 9.19 -11.73
N ILE A 269 6.89 8.37 -10.75
CA ILE A 269 7.92 8.62 -9.75
C ILE A 269 8.93 7.48 -9.83
N ARG A 270 10.21 7.83 -9.93
CA ARG A 270 11.33 6.88 -9.91
C ARG A 270 11.54 6.36 -8.48
N MET A 271 11.59 5.04 -8.36
CA MET A 271 11.73 4.33 -7.10
C MET A 271 12.89 3.32 -7.17
N GLU A 272 13.47 2.97 -6.04
CA GLU A 272 14.51 1.94 -5.88
C GLU A 272 14.01 0.80 -5.00
N LEU A 273 14.49 -0.42 -5.26
CA LEU A 273 14.13 -1.60 -4.46
C LEU A 273 14.78 -1.51 -3.08
N VAL A 274 13.99 -1.78 -2.04
CA VAL A 274 14.45 -1.85 -0.65
C VAL A 274 14.22 -3.26 -0.13
N ASN A 275 15.34 -3.96 0.12
CA ASN A 275 15.38 -5.29 0.76
C ASN A 275 16.03 -5.23 2.16
N ASP A 276 16.25 -4.04 2.69
CA ASP A 276 16.86 -3.85 4.00
C ASP A 276 15.78 -3.93 5.09
N LEU A 277 15.81 -5.02 5.87
CA LEU A 277 14.89 -5.27 6.98
C LEU A 277 14.96 -4.21 8.08
N THR A 278 16.02 -3.41 8.11
CA THR A 278 16.14 -2.29 9.05
C THR A 278 15.31 -1.06 8.64
N ILE A 279 14.88 -1.02 7.37
CA ILE A 279 14.07 0.04 6.76
C ILE A 279 12.60 -0.40 6.66
N SER A 280 12.32 -1.62 6.25
CA SER A 280 10.96 -2.16 6.14
C SER A 280 10.98 -3.66 6.42
N GLU A 281 9.99 -4.16 7.15
CA GLU A 281 9.85 -5.60 7.43
C GLU A 281 9.55 -6.42 6.17
N LEU A 282 8.94 -5.77 5.16
CA LEU A 282 8.62 -6.36 3.86
C LEU A 282 9.50 -5.76 2.76
N THR A 283 9.80 -6.57 1.74
CA THR A 283 10.36 -6.06 0.48
C THR A 283 9.41 -5.01 -0.10
N THR A 284 9.95 -3.83 -0.39
CA THR A 284 9.19 -2.71 -0.92
C THR A 284 10.07 -1.88 -1.85
N VAL A 285 9.54 -0.76 -2.35
CA VAL A 285 10.30 0.25 -3.09
C VAL A 285 10.24 1.58 -2.36
N SER A 286 11.28 2.39 -2.48
CA SER A 286 11.35 3.75 -1.93
C SER A 286 11.67 4.78 -3.00
N LEU A 287 11.40 6.06 -2.74
CA LEU A 287 11.83 7.14 -3.64
C LEU A 287 13.35 7.04 -3.89
N THR A 288 13.77 7.15 -5.15
CA THR A 288 15.19 7.12 -5.52
C THR A 288 15.98 8.15 -4.71
N GLY A 289 17.08 7.72 -4.07
CA GLY A 289 17.92 8.60 -3.24
C GLY A 289 17.30 9.02 -1.90
N ASN A 290 16.13 8.50 -1.53
CA ASN A 290 15.46 8.76 -0.25
C ASN A 290 14.83 7.46 0.30
N ARG A 291 15.68 6.57 0.84
CA ARG A 291 15.28 5.22 1.28
C ARG A 291 14.22 5.16 2.36
N TRP A 292 14.11 6.22 3.17
CA TRP A 292 13.08 6.33 4.21
C TRP A 292 11.67 6.51 3.63
N LEU A 293 11.55 7.07 2.42
CA LEU A 293 10.27 7.34 1.78
C LEU A 293 9.83 6.10 1.00
N THR A 294 9.44 5.06 1.75
CA THR A 294 8.87 3.82 1.22
C THR A 294 7.57 4.09 0.48
N LEU A 295 7.14 3.16 -0.36
CA LEU A 295 5.90 3.29 -1.13
C LEU A 295 4.68 3.47 -0.23
N ASP A 296 4.58 2.72 0.86
CA ASP A 296 3.48 2.84 1.82
C ASP A 296 3.40 4.26 2.41
N ILE A 297 4.55 4.81 2.83
CA ILE A 297 4.65 6.17 3.36
C ILE A 297 4.30 7.17 2.25
N LEU A 298 4.91 7.07 1.07
CA LEU A 298 4.65 7.98 -0.05
C LEU A 298 3.15 8.03 -0.42
N LEU A 299 2.46 6.90 -0.41
CA LEU A 299 1.04 6.83 -0.70
C LEU A 299 0.19 7.59 0.33
N MET A 300 0.62 7.69 1.60
CA MET A 300 -0.09 8.52 2.59
C MET A 300 -0.20 9.99 2.16
N TRP A 301 0.76 10.52 1.40
CA TRP A 301 0.67 11.88 0.83
C TRP A 301 -0.04 11.90 -0.52
N LEU A 302 0.11 10.86 -1.34
CA LEU A 302 -0.40 10.88 -2.71
C LEU A 302 -1.89 10.57 -2.80
N ILE A 303 -2.42 9.65 -1.97
CA ILE A 303 -3.77 9.12 -2.15
C ILE A 303 -4.76 9.52 -1.04
N ASN A 304 -4.31 10.24 -0.02
CA ASN A 304 -5.17 10.69 1.06
C ASN A 304 -6.09 11.83 0.62
N TRP A 305 -7.35 11.74 1.02
CA TRP A 305 -8.37 12.69 0.64
C TRP A 305 -9.01 13.25 1.91
N GLN A 306 -9.08 14.57 2.01
CA GLN A 306 -9.84 15.25 3.03
C GLN A 306 -10.34 16.57 2.46
N GLU A 307 -11.65 16.64 2.24
CA GLU A 307 -12.30 17.89 1.85
C GLU A 307 -12.00 18.99 2.87
N ARG A 308 -11.51 20.14 2.38
CA ARG A 308 -11.23 21.31 3.20
C ARG A 308 -12.02 22.51 2.71
N ASP A 309 -12.57 23.24 3.66
CA ASP A 309 -13.23 24.52 3.43
C ASP A 309 -12.24 25.67 3.18
N GLU A 310 -10.99 25.56 3.65
CA GLU A 310 -9.96 26.61 3.51
C GLU A 310 -8.66 26.09 2.86
N PRO A 311 -8.05 26.89 1.96
CA PRO A 311 -6.73 26.58 1.41
C PRO A 311 -5.67 26.55 2.52
N PRO A 312 -4.57 25.80 2.33
CA PRO A 312 -3.47 25.77 3.29
C PRO A 312 -2.98 27.19 3.59
N LYS A 313 -2.82 27.55 4.86
CA LYS A 313 -2.06 28.74 5.25
C LYS A 313 -0.64 28.61 4.67
N GLU A 314 -0.06 29.73 4.23
CA GLU A 314 1.29 29.75 3.63
C GLU A 314 2.27 28.89 4.43
N VAL A 315 2.92 27.95 3.72
CA VAL A 315 3.95 27.10 4.31
C VAL A 315 5.08 28.02 4.77
N PRO A 316 5.50 27.94 6.03
CA PRO A 316 6.51 28.84 6.53
C PRO A 316 7.85 28.71 5.80
N THR A 317 8.58 29.82 5.70
CA THR A 317 9.77 30.02 4.87
C THR A 317 11.07 29.40 5.39
N GLY A 318 11.02 28.56 6.43
CA GLY A 318 12.19 27.91 7.02
C GLY A 318 12.70 26.71 6.21
N ARG A 319 14.03 26.49 6.22
CA ARG A 319 14.63 25.29 5.61
C ARG A 319 14.33 24.05 6.46
N PRO A 320 13.72 22.99 5.90
CA PRO A 320 13.39 21.79 6.67
C PRO A 320 14.60 21.13 7.34
N SER A 321 15.78 21.16 6.69
CA SER A 321 17.00 20.56 7.24
C SER A 321 17.52 21.27 8.49
N ASP A 322 17.21 22.56 8.70
CA ASP A 322 17.57 23.27 9.92
C ASP A 322 16.69 22.82 11.11
N MET A 323 15.41 22.52 10.86
CA MET A 323 14.53 21.91 11.85
C MET A 323 15.02 20.52 12.25
N VAL A 324 15.37 19.67 11.27
CA VAL A 324 15.94 18.33 11.55
C VAL A 324 17.20 18.45 12.40
N LYS A 325 18.12 19.38 12.08
CA LYS A 325 19.33 19.66 12.87
C LYS A 325 18.99 20.08 14.30
N ALA A 326 18.00 20.93 14.49
CA ALA A 326 17.59 21.41 15.80
C ALA A 326 17.03 20.26 16.66
N VAL A 327 16.14 19.44 16.10
CA VAL A 327 15.57 18.27 16.78
C VAL A 327 16.67 17.25 17.11
N PHE A 328 17.52 16.91 16.14
CA PHE A 328 18.59 15.94 16.30
C PHE A 328 19.61 16.35 17.38
N LYS A 329 19.97 17.64 17.47
CA LYS A 329 20.97 18.14 18.43
C LYS A 329 20.40 18.46 19.81
N ASN A 330 19.23 19.08 19.88
CA ASN A 330 18.74 19.71 21.10
C ASN A 330 17.58 18.96 21.77
N GLY A 331 16.92 18.06 21.04
CA GLY A 331 16.00 17.05 21.56
C GLY A 331 14.82 17.48 22.45
N SER A 332 14.68 18.72 22.88
CA SER A 332 13.75 19.03 23.98
C SER A 332 13.34 20.49 24.08
N ARG A 333 13.84 21.35 23.18
CA ARG A 333 13.46 22.78 23.12
C ARG A 333 12.78 23.10 21.81
N ILE A 334 11.70 22.37 21.53
CA ILE A 334 10.78 22.66 20.44
C ILE A 334 9.71 23.58 21.03
N GLY A 335 9.66 24.83 20.58
CA GLY A 335 8.64 25.79 21.01
C GLY A 335 7.36 25.69 20.19
N GLU A 336 6.36 26.49 20.57
CA GLU A 336 5.07 26.58 19.86
C GLU A 336 5.24 26.98 18.38
N TYR A 337 6.26 27.76 18.06
CA TYR A 337 6.58 28.19 16.69
C TYR A 337 6.97 27.01 15.78
N GLU A 338 7.85 26.13 16.27
CA GLU A 338 8.27 24.93 15.56
C GLU A 338 7.10 23.94 15.39
N ILE A 339 6.23 23.83 16.39
CA ILE A 339 5.01 23.00 16.32
C ILE A 339 4.08 23.53 15.22
N ALA A 340 3.81 24.84 15.19
CA ALA A 340 2.98 25.43 14.14
C ALA A 340 3.58 25.23 12.73
N HIS A 341 4.90 25.27 12.59
CA HIS A 341 5.59 24.97 11.32
C HIS A 341 5.42 23.51 10.89
N MET A 342 5.54 22.58 11.83
CA MET A 342 5.35 21.16 11.57
C MET A 342 3.94 20.86 11.05
N HIS A 343 2.90 21.47 11.63
CA HIS A 343 1.53 21.31 11.14
C HIS A 343 1.40 21.71 9.67
N ALA A 344 2.09 22.76 9.22
CA ALA A 344 2.08 23.19 7.83
C ALA A 344 2.67 22.13 6.88
N TYR A 345 3.71 21.38 7.28
CA TYR A 345 4.32 20.34 6.44
C TYR A 345 3.41 19.13 6.18
N PHE A 346 2.46 18.87 7.09
CA PHE A 346 1.46 17.83 6.89
C PHE A 346 0.25 18.30 6.07
N MET A 347 0.12 19.59 5.76
CA MET A 347 -1.05 20.07 5.01
C MET A 347 -1.14 19.42 3.62
N ASP A 348 0.01 19.20 2.97
CA ASP A 348 0.11 18.52 1.67
C ASP A 348 -0.37 17.05 1.73
N MET A 349 -0.36 16.43 2.91
CA MET A 349 -0.81 15.05 3.10
C MET A 349 -2.33 14.91 2.96
N TYR A 350 -3.10 15.95 3.26
CA TYR A 350 -4.56 15.81 3.37
C TYR A 350 -5.30 15.94 2.03
N ASN A 351 -4.66 16.49 1.01
CA ASN A 351 -5.21 16.65 -0.33
C ASN A 351 -4.28 16.02 -1.36
N GLY A 352 -4.12 14.71 -1.24
CA GLY A 352 -3.27 13.92 -2.12
C GLY A 352 -3.71 14.05 -3.57
N ARG A 353 -2.81 14.56 -4.40
CA ARG A 353 -3.05 14.81 -5.83
C ARG A 353 -3.41 13.56 -6.63
N TRP A 354 -3.20 12.37 -6.09
CA TRP A 354 -3.53 11.08 -6.70
C TRP A 354 -4.65 10.32 -6.00
N ALA A 355 -5.38 10.96 -5.09
CA ALA A 355 -6.56 10.37 -4.47
C ALA A 355 -7.61 9.99 -5.52
N GLY A 356 -7.91 8.69 -5.58
CA GLY A 356 -8.87 8.11 -6.51
C GLY A 356 -8.33 7.85 -7.91
N HIS A 357 -7.02 7.89 -8.11
CA HIS A 357 -6.38 7.52 -9.38
C HIS A 357 -6.02 6.02 -9.43
N CYS A 358 -5.88 5.50 -10.65
CA CYS A 358 -5.39 4.14 -10.90
C CYS A 358 -3.86 4.14 -10.89
N LEU A 359 -3.26 3.31 -10.04
CA LEU A 359 -1.81 3.23 -9.88
C LEU A 359 -1.27 1.84 -10.24
N ASP A 360 0.01 1.77 -10.57
CA ASP A 360 0.78 0.53 -10.56
C ASP A 360 2.25 0.78 -10.23
N VAL A 361 2.96 -0.31 -9.92
CA VAL A 361 4.41 -0.33 -9.75
C VAL A 361 4.99 -1.30 -10.75
N VAL A 362 5.94 -0.81 -11.55
CA VAL A 362 6.62 -1.62 -12.55
C VAL A 362 8.13 -1.49 -12.46
N LYS A 363 8.81 -2.56 -12.85
CA LYS A 363 10.24 -2.56 -13.13
C LYS A 363 10.45 -2.30 -14.61
N HIS A 364 11.27 -1.30 -14.95
CA HIS A 364 11.63 -1.02 -16.34
C HIS A 364 13.12 -1.32 -16.57
N VAL A 365 13.40 -2.10 -17.61
CA VAL A 365 14.77 -2.51 -17.98
C VAL A 365 15.44 -1.48 -18.90
N GLN A 366 14.68 -0.54 -19.48
CA GLN A 366 15.22 0.58 -20.29
C GLN A 366 15.12 1.91 -19.54
N SER A 367 16.14 2.76 -19.62
CA SER A 367 16.26 3.96 -18.77
C SER A 367 15.24 5.08 -19.03
N ARG A 368 14.37 4.94 -20.05
CA ARG A 368 13.34 5.93 -20.37
C ARG A 368 11.95 5.29 -20.34
N MET A 369 11.07 5.88 -19.54
CA MET A 369 9.63 5.63 -19.60
C MET A 369 9.10 5.96 -21.01
N GLU A 370 8.02 5.30 -21.41
CA GLU A 370 7.36 5.49 -22.70
C GLU A 370 7.08 6.98 -23.00
N SER A 371 7.06 7.32 -24.29
CA SER A 371 6.67 8.66 -24.76
C SER A 371 5.28 9.05 -24.24
N GLY A 372 5.13 10.27 -23.75
CA GLY A 372 3.86 10.80 -23.23
C GLY A 372 3.68 10.68 -21.70
N TRP A 373 4.65 10.12 -20.99
CA TRP A 373 4.67 10.10 -19.53
C TRP A 373 5.50 11.25 -18.94
N THR A 374 5.04 11.83 -17.83
CA THR A 374 5.71 12.93 -17.12
C THR A 374 6.42 12.41 -15.87
N ASP A 375 7.73 12.65 -15.78
CA ASP A 375 8.50 12.41 -14.56
C ASP A 375 8.21 13.51 -13.53
N ILE A 376 7.69 13.15 -12.36
CA ILE A 376 7.47 14.09 -11.24
C ILE A 376 8.38 13.79 -10.05
N THR A 377 9.41 12.96 -10.22
CA THR A 377 10.33 12.54 -9.13
C THR A 377 10.93 13.73 -8.41
N ASP A 378 11.42 14.74 -9.15
CA ASP A 378 12.08 15.91 -8.56
C ASP A 378 11.09 16.79 -7.76
N GLU A 379 9.82 16.84 -8.17
CA GLU A 379 8.75 17.53 -7.43
C GLU A 379 8.48 16.85 -6.07
N ILE A 380 8.45 15.52 -6.08
CA ILE A 380 8.28 14.70 -4.89
C ILE A 380 9.52 14.80 -3.99
N GLU A 381 10.73 14.77 -4.55
CA GLU A 381 11.97 14.93 -3.79
C GLU A 381 12.01 16.29 -3.07
N ASN A 382 11.67 17.38 -3.77
CA ASN A 382 11.59 18.71 -3.15
C ASN A 382 10.57 18.78 -2.00
N SER A 383 9.46 18.05 -2.11
CA SER A 383 8.45 18.00 -1.06
C SER A 383 8.84 17.07 0.08
N SER A 384 9.60 16.01 -0.20
CA SER A 384 10.00 14.98 0.76
C SER A 384 10.80 15.53 1.93
N GLN A 385 11.61 16.59 1.73
CA GLN A 385 12.37 17.23 2.80
C GLN A 385 11.44 17.81 3.88
N ARG A 386 10.34 18.45 3.47
CA ARG A 386 9.31 18.99 4.37
C ARG A 386 8.59 17.86 5.10
N TRP A 387 8.24 16.80 4.37
CA TRP A 387 7.58 15.64 4.94
C TRP A 387 8.45 14.94 6.00
N PHE A 388 9.73 14.72 5.70
CA PHE A 388 10.68 14.13 6.65
C PHE A 388 10.79 14.97 7.92
N ALA A 389 10.96 16.29 7.80
CA ALA A 389 11.04 17.17 8.97
C ALA A 389 9.80 17.07 9.86
N GLY A 390 8.61 17.01 9.25
CA GLY A 390 7.35 16.78 9.96
C GLY A 390 7.31 15.43 10.68
N ILE A 391 7.60 14.33 9.99
CA ILE A 391 7.62 12.97 10.57
C ILE A 391 8.64 12.88 11.71
N TYR A 392 9.86 13.36 11.49
CA TYR A 392 10.95 13.25 12.45
C TYR A 392 10.64 14.02 13.74
N MET A 393 10.08 15.22 13.60
CA MET A 393 9.66 16.01 14.74
C MET A 393 8.52 15.34 15.52
N GLU A 394 7.49 14.85 14.85
CA GLU A 394 6.39 14.13 15.51
C GLU A 394 6.89 12.83 16.19
N ALA A 395 7.78 12.06 15.54
CA ALA A 395 8.40 10.89 16.13
C ALA A 395 9.16 11.22 17.42
N TYR A 396 9.78 12.40 17.48
CA TYR A 396 10.45 12.89 18.68
C TYR A 396 9.45 13.30 19.77
N LEU A 397 8.37 14.00 19.40
CA LEU A 397 7.31 14.42 20.34
C LEU A 397 6.57 13.22 20.96
N VAL A 398 6.32 12.19 20.16
CA VAL A 398 5.74 10.91 20.61
C VAL A 398 6.67 10.19 21.60
N ASN A 399 7.98 10.46 21.53
CA ASN A 399 9.00 9.98 22.45
C ASN A 399 9.05 8.45 22.62
N HIS A 400 8.69 7.70 21.57
CA HIS A 400 8.85 6.25 21.53
C HIS A 400 10.26 5.89 21.07
N ALA A 401 10.98 5.11 21.89
CA ALA A 401 12.40 4.82 21.67
C ALA A 401 12.68 4.19 20.30
N ASP A 402 11.85 3.23 19.87
CA ASP A 402 12.08 2.51 18.61
C ASP A 402 11.79 3.37 17.38
N HIS A 403 10.74 4.18 17.41
CA HIS A 403 10.42 5.08 16.30
C HIS A 403 11.52 6.13 16.15
N LYS A 404 11.94 6.75 17.25
CA LYS A 404 13.04 7.71 17.24
C LYS A 404 14.33 7.09 16.70
N LYS A 405 14.71 5.91 17.19
CA LYS A 405 15.89 5.17 16.72
C LYS A 405 15.80 4.81 15.24
N HIS A 406 14.62 4.55 14.70
CA HIS A 406 14.42 4.32 13.27
C HIS A 406 14.69 5.62 12.49
N TRP A 407 14.03 6.71 12.83
CA TRP A 407 14.14 7.98 12.10
C TRP A 407 15.49 8.68 12.24
N ASP A 408 16.19 8.52 13.38
CA ASP A 408 17.54 9.07 13.60
C ASP A 408 18.56 8.59 12.55
N ARG A 409 18.35 7.40 11.96
CA ARG A 409 19.26 6.83 10.94
C ARG A 409 19.26 7.65 9.66
N PHE A 410 18.10 8.17 9.28
CA PHE A 410 17.93 8.97 8.07
C PHE A 410 18.16 10.46 8.33
N ALA A 411 18.02 10.92 9.58
CA ALA A 411 18.19 12.32 9.93
C ALA A 411 19.56 12.86 9.48
N GLN A 412 20.63 12.07 9.59
CA GLN A 412 21.97 12.48 9.16
C GLN A 412 22.05 12.81 7.66
N GLU A 413 21.45 11.98 6.82
CA GLU A 413 21.38 12.21 5.38
C GLU A 413 20.53 13.44 5.06
N GLN A 414 19.40 13.59 5.74
CA GLN A 414 18.45 14.68 5.52
C GLN A 414 18.97 16.04 6.03
N MET A 415 19.87 16.06 7.01
CA MET A 415 20.55 17.29 7.45
C MET A 415 21.53 17.84 6.39
N GLY A 416 22.01 17.00 5.49
CA GLY A 416 22.98 17.35 4.43
C GLY A 416 22.34 17.78 3.10
N LYS A 417 21.03 17.56 2.93
CA LYS A 417 20.23 18.05 1.81
C LYS A 417 19.64 19.43 2.12
#